data_AF-A0A9J6G144-F1
#
_entry.id   AF-A0A9J6G144-F1
#
_cell.length_a   1.000
_cell.length_b   1.000
_cell.length_c   1.000
_cell.angle_alpha   90.00
_cell.angle_beta   90.00
_cell.angle_gamma   90.00
#
_symmetry.space_group_name_H-M   'P 1'
#
loop_
_entity.id
_entity.type
_entity.pdbx_description
1 polymer ?
#
loop_
_entity_poly.entity_id
_entity_poly.type
_entity_poly.pdbx_seq_one_letter_code
_entity_poly.pdbx_strand_id
1 'polypeptide(L)'
;MPRRLTLDERREIIALGKASFSQREIAKRVGRPQKTVNRILKAYFRENRVEDTRHQRRPRKTTKDEDELILAAAADNPFVTAKAIADELGLNVSLHTV
;
A
#
# COMPACT_ATOMS: atom_id res chain seq x y z
N MET A 1 7.52 -14.37 -9.05
CA MET A 1 7.43 -12.90 -8.82
C MET A 1 8.83 -12.35 -8.62
N PRO A 2 9.21 -11.19 -9.18
CA PRO A 2 10.55 -10.64 -8.99
C PRO A 2 10.80 -10.23 -7.53
N ARG A 3 11.99 -10.54 -7.01
CA ARG A 3 12.41 -10.21 -5.64
C ARG A 3 12.40 -8.69 -5.42
N ARG A 4 11.68 -8.24 -4.38
CA ARG A 4 11.72 -6.84 -3.92
C ARG A 4 13.14 -6.46 -3.51
N LEU A 5 13.55 -5.23 -3.80
CA LEU A 5 14.82 -4.71 -3.29
C LEU A 5 14.72 -4.53 -1.78
N THR A 6 15.77 -4.96 -1.11
CA THR A 6 16.05 -4.63 0.30
C THR A 6 16.36 -3.14 0.44
N LEU A 7 16.29 -2.65 1.67
CA LEU A 7 16.59 -1.26 1.98
C LEU A 7 18.06 -0.91 1.71
N ASP A 8 18.97 -1.86 1.94
CA ASP A 8 20.40 -1.66 1.73
C ASP A 8 20.76 -1.57 0.25
N GLU A 9 20.17 -2.43 -0.61
CA GLU A 9 20.33 -2.32 -2.07
C GLU A 9 19.84 -0.95 -2.60
N ARG A 10 18.80 -0.37 -1.99
CA ARG A 10 18.33 0.97 -2.37
C ARG A 10 19.30 2.05 -1.95
N ARG A 11 19.85 1.97 -0.73
CA ARG A 11 20.86 2.89 -0.24
C ARG A 11 22.12 2.84 -1.11
N GLU A 12 22.54 1.65 -1.53
CA GLU A 12 23.65 1.48 -2.46
C GLU A 12 23.37 2.18 -3.81
N ILE A 13 22.19 1.96 -4.40
CA ILE A 13 21.78 2.63 -5.64
C ILE A 13 21.79 4.16 -5.49
N ILE A 14 21.28 4.68 -4.37
CA ILE A 14 21.27 6.12 -4.10
C ILE A 14 22.68 6.66 -3.92
N ALA A 15 23.55 5.96 -3.19
CA ALA A 15 24.94 6.35 -3.01
C ALA A 15 25.69 6.44 -4.35
N LEU A 16 25.52 5.45 -5.23
CA LEU A 16 26.09 5.46 -6.57
C LEU A 16 25.49 6.58 -7.45
N GLY A 17 24.19 6.86 -7.32
CA GLY A 17 23.55 7.98 -8.00
C GLY A 17 24.09 9.34 -7.55
N LYS A 18 24.38 9.51 -6.25
CA LYS A 18 25.04 10.71 -5.71
C LYS A 18 26.49 10.86 -6.18
N ALA A 19 27.18 9.75 -6.41
CA ALA A 19 28.53 9.72 -6.98
C ALA A 19 28.54 9.87 -8.52
N SER A 20 27.43 10.27 -9.13
CA SER A 20 27.29 10.58 -10.57
C SER A 20 27.56 9.40 -11.53
N PHE A 21 27.45 8.16 -11.07
CA PHE A 21 27.49 7.00 -11.96
C PHE A 21 26.28 6.98 -12.90
N SER A 22 26.48 6.48 -14.12
CA SER A 22 25.37 6.33 -15.06
C SER A 22 24.39 5.25 -14.59
N GLN A 23 23.10 5.41 -14.88
CA GLN A 23 22.08 4.42 -14.50
C GLN A 23 22.37 3.01 -15.06
N ARG A 24 23.05 2.93 -16.20
CA ARG A 24 23.48 1.67 -16.83
C ARG A 24 24.58 0.99 -16.02
N GLU A 25 25.56 1.74 -15.52
CA GLU A 25 26.63 1.20 -14.67
C GLU A 25 26.09 0.75 -13.32
N ILE A 26 25.21 1.54 -12.70
CA ILE A 26 24.54 1.18 -11.45
C ILE A 26 23.75 -0.12 -11.61
N ALA A 27 23.01 -0.25 -12.71
CA ALA A 27 22.25 -1.47 -13.03
C ALA A 27 23.14 -2.72 -13.12
N LYS A 28 24.30 -2.60 -13.80
CA LYS A 28 25.28 -3.68 -13.89
C LYS A 28 25.88 -4.04 -12.53
N ARG A 29 26.23 -3.04 -11.72
CA ARG A 29 26.88 -3.22 -10.42
C ARG A 29 25.97 -3.90 -9.40
N VAL A 30 24.70 -3.47 -9.33
CA VAL A 30 23.72 -3.98 -8.36
C VAL A 30 22.97 -5.21 -8.91
N GLY A 31 23.16 -5.57 -10.17
CA GLY A 31 22.49 -6.73 -10.80
C GLY A 31 20.97 -6.54 -10.94
N ARG A 32 20.51 -5.28 -11.12
CA ARG A 32 19.08 -4.94 -11.20
C ARG A 32 18.74 -4.25 -12.52
N PRO A 33 17.51 -4.41 -13.04
CA PRO A 33 17.10 -3.73 -14.26
C PRO A 33 17.26 -2.21 -14.16
N GLN A 34 17.73 -1.58 -15.24
CA GLN A 34 17.90 -0.12 -15.30
C GLN A 34 16.60 0.65 -14.97
N LYS A 35 15.43 0.11 -15.34
CA LYS A 35 14.13 0.67 -14.97
C LYS A 35 13.93 0.78 -13.45
N THR A 36 14.41 -0.21 -12.70
CA THR A 36 14.35 -0.22 -11.22
C THR A 36 15.27 0.84 -10.63
N VAL A 37 16.50 0.94 -11.15
CA VAL A 37 17.46 1.99 -10.77
C VAL A 37 16.88 3.37 -11.03
N ASN A 38 16.35 3.62 -12.22
CA ASN A 38 15.71 4.88 -12.58
C ASN A 38 14.56 5.25 -11.63
N ARG A 39 13.70 4.27 -11.30
CA ARG A 39 12.58 4.47 -10.36
C ARG A 39 13.07 4.90 -8.98
N ILE A 40 14.10 4.24 -8.45
CA ILE A 40 14.65 4.52 -7.12
C ILE A 40 15.30 5.91 -7.09
N LEU A 41 16.13 6.23 -8.08
CA LEU A 41 16.76 7.54 -8.15
C LEU A 41 15.72 8.66 -8.29
N LYS A 42 14.64 8.47 -9.07
CA LYS A 42 13.54 9.43 -9.15
C LYS A 42 12.82 9.61 -7.82
N ALA A 43 12.48 8.51 -7.14
CA ALA A 43 11.84 8.57 -5.82
C ALA A 43 12.71 9.32 -4.81
N TYR A 44 14.02 9.11 -4.84
CA TYR A 44 14.94 9.81 -3.96
C TYR A 44 15.12 11.28 -4.34
N PHE A 45 15.51 11.59 -5.58
CA PHE A 45 15.83 12.97 -5.95
C PHE A 45 14.60 13.90 -6.07
N ARG A 46 13.40 13.35 -6.29
CA ARG A 46 12.17 14.16 -6.37
C ARG A 46 11.39 14.22 -5.07
N GLU A 47 11.31 13.10 -4.34
CA GLU A 47 10.41 12.95 -3.18
C GLU A 47 11.19 12.74 -1.87
N ASN A 48 12.53 12.72 -1.92
CA ASN A 48 13.43 12.36 -0.81
C ASN A 48 13.10 11.02 -0.14
N ARG A 49 12.52 10.09 -0.92
CA ARG A 49 12.04 8.81 -0.41
C ARG A 49 13.04 7.69 -0.72
N VAL A 50 13.47 7.00 0.33
CA VAL A 50 14.32 5.78 0.23
C VAL A 50 13.46 4.52 0.21
N GLU A 51 12.38 4.50 0.98
CA GLU A 51 11.51 3.33 1.13
C GLU A 51 10.43 3.24 0.05
N ASP A 52 9.70 2.13 0.02
CA ASP A 52 8.47 2.08 -0.77
C ASP A 52 7.40 2.93 -0.13
N THR A 53 6.59 3.59 -0.97
CA THR A 53 5.36 4.21 -0.47
C THR A 53 4.46 3.12 0.09
N ARG A 54 3.85 3.43 1.25
CA ARG A 54 2.77 2.63 1.80
C ARG A 54 1.70 2.48 0.73
N HIS A 55 1.35 1.23 0.42
CA HIS A 55 0.30 0.98 -0.56
C HIS A 55 -0.99 1.62 -0.05
N GLN A 56 -1.54 2.55 -0.84
CA GLN A 56 -2.86 3.12 -0.57
C GLN A 56 -3.89 2.04 -0.86
N ARG A 57 -4.32 1.33 0.19
CA ARG A 57 -5.50 0.47 0.11
C ARG A 57 -6.73 1.34 -0.06
N ARG A 58 -7.79 0.76 -0.63
CA ARG A 58 -9.09 1.44 -0.70
C ARG A 58 -9.48 1.89 0.72
N PRO A 59 -9.86 3.17 0.91
CA PRO A 59 -10.30 3.65 2.22
C PRO A 59 -11.42 2.79 2.79
N ARG A 60 -11.44 2.61 4.10
CA ARG A 60 -12.57 1.97 4.78
C ARG A 60 -13.80 2.85 4.61
N LYS A 61 -14.95 2.22 4.36
CA LYS A 61 -16.24 2.90 4.27
C LYS A 61 -16.94 2.98 5.63
N THR A 62 -16.61 2.06 6.52
CA THR A 62 -17.11 1.97 7.89
C THR A 62 -16.04 2.39 8.91
N THR A 63 -16.52 2.89 10.04
CA THR A 63 -15.73 3.14 11.25
C THR A 63 -15.57 1.86 12.06
N LYS A 64 -14.70 1.86 13.08
CA LYS A 64 -14.57 0.69 13.95
C LYS A 64 -15.85 0.43 14.75
N ASP A 65 -16.47 1.49 15.24
CA ASP A 65 -17.68 1.40 16.05
C ASP A 65 -18.85 0.87 15.20
N GLU A 66 -18.96 1.30 13.94
CA GLU A 66 -19.92 0.73 12.98
C GLU A 66 -19.64 -0.75 12.71
N ASP A 67 -18.38 -1.15 12.51
CA ASP A 67 -18.01 -2.57 12.34
C ASP A 67 -18.41 -3.40 13.58
N GLU A 68 -18.22 -2.86 14.78
CA GLU A 68 -18.62 -3.51 16.05
C GLU A 68 -20.14 -3.65 16.18
N LEU A 69 -20.91 -2.63 15.79
CA LEU A 69 -22.37 -2.68 15.77
C LEU A 69 -22.91 -3.68 14.75
N ILE A 70 -22.30 -3.76 13.56
CA ILE A 70 -22.66 -4.78 12.54
C ILE A 70 -22.43 -6.18 13.12
N LEU A 71 -21.28 -6.40 13.77
CA LEU A 71 -20.95 -7.68 14.39
C LEU A 71 -21.93 -8.04 15.51
N ALA A 72 -22.31 -7.08 16.36
CA ALA A 72 -23.28 -7.30 17.43
C ALA A 72 -24.67 -7.66 16.87
N ALA A 73 -25.17 -6.92 15.88
CA ALA A 73 -26.47 -7.19 15.26
C ALA A 73 -26.52 -8.58 14.59
N ALA A 74 -25.44 -8.97 13.91
CA ALA A 74 -25.33 -10.29 13.29
C ALA A 74 -25.20 -11.42 14.34
N ALA A 75 -24.58 -11.14 15.49
CA ALA A 75 -24.48 -12.10 16.59
C ALA A 75 -25.82 -12.31 17.31
N ASP A 76 -26.56 -11.23 17.54
CA ASP A 76 -27.87 -11.26 18.20
C ASP A 76 -28.94 -11.94 17.32
N ASN A 77 -28.90 -11.71 16.01
CA ASN A 77 -29.78 -12.39 15.05
C ASN A 77 -29.02 -12.86 13.79
N PRO A 78 -28.53 -14.10 13.76
CA PRO A 78 -27.74 -14.63 12.65
C PRO A 78 -28.46 -14.71 11.29
N PHE A 79 -29.79 -14.60 11.27
CA PHE A 79 -30.59 -14.65 10.04
C PHE A 79 -31.00 -13.27 9.52
N VAL A 80 -30.58 -12.20 10.20
CA VAL A 80 -30.83 -10.84 9.74
C VAL A 80 -30.13 -10.59 8.40
N THR A 81 -30.78 -9.86 7.51
CA THR A 81 -30.18 -9.53 6.21
C THR A 81 -29.26 -8.33 6.35
N ALA A 82 -28.21 -8.26 5.53
CA ALA A 82 -27.31 -7.09 5.46
C ALA A 82 -28.06 -5.77 5.21
N LYS A 83 -29.17 -5.83 4.46
CA LYS A 83 -30.03 -4.66 4.24
C LYS A 83 -30.71 -4.20 5.53
N ALA A 84 -31.28 -5.14 6.29
CA ALA A 84 -31.91 -4.81 7.56
C ALA A 84 -30.90 -4.23 8.56
N ILE A 85 -29.68 -4.80 8.64
CA ILE A 85 -28.60 -4.22 9.48
C ILE A 85 -28.26 -2.80 9.03
N ALA A 86 -28.09 -2.59 7.72
CA ALA A 86 -27.75 -1.26 7.20
C ALA A 86 -28.82 -0.21 7.49
N ASP A 87 -30.09 -0.58 7.31
CA ASP A 87 -31.25 0.30 7.57
C ASP A 87 -31.38 0.60 9.08
N GLU A 88 -31.17 -0.41 9.95
CA GLU A 88 -31.23 -0.27 11.41
C GLU A 88 -30.10 0.59 11.98
N LEU A 89 -28.88 0.39 11.51
CA LEU A 89 -27.70 1.13 11.94
C LEU A 89 -27.51 2.48 11.21
N GLY A 90 -28.39 2.82 10.25
CA GLY A 90 -28.31 4.05 9.47
C GLY A 90 -27.04 4.17 8.61
N LEU A 91 -26.48 3.04 8.18
CA LEU A 91 -25.20 3.00 7.49
C LEU A 91 -25.33 3.46 6.03
N ASN A 92 -24.59 4.50 5.66
CA ASN A 92 -24.51 4.96 4.27
C ASN A 92 -23.42 4.22 3.48
N VAL A 93 -23.52 2.88 3.42
CA VAL A 93 -22.59 2.01 2.68
C VAL A 93 -23.34 1.01 1.81
N SER A 94 -22.66 0.49 0.78
CA SER A 94 -23.26 -0.55 -0.08
C SER A 94 -23.45 -1.85 0.69
N LEU A 95 -24.49 -2.63 0.35
CA LEU A 95 -24.77 -3.94 0.98
C LEU A 95 -23.60 -4.93 0.94
N HIS A 96 -22.71 -4.86 -0.05
CA HIS A 96 -21.49 -5.69 -0.09
C HIS A 96 -20.45 -5.29 0.99
N THR A 97 -20.63 -4.13 1.64
CA THR A 97 -19.74 -3.65 2.71
C THR A 97 -20.17 -4.21 4.07
N VAL A 98 -21.47 -4.48 4.23
CA VAL A 98 -22.12 -5.00 5.45
C VAL A 98 -22.13 -6.51 5.37
#